data_AF-A0AAU4I5U9-F1
#
_entry.id   AF-A0AAU4I5U9-F1
#
_cell.length_a   1.000
_cell.length_b   1.000
_cell.length_c   1.000
_cell.angle_alpha   90.00
_cell.angle_beta   90.00
_cell.angle_gamma   90.00
#
_symmetry.space_group_name_H-M   'P 1'
#
loop_
_entity.id
_entity.type
_entity.pdbx_description
1 polymer ?
#
loop_
_entity_poly.entity_id
_entity_poly.type
_entity_poly.pdbx_seq_one_letter_code
_entity_poly.pdbx_strand_id
1 'polypeptide(L)'
;MLVDKNGSASGPELENRLPSRSRFRRLAPDNTLVDGPALTGYYTSDPAMDCEGTAVFWRAGKLLAVDKDLAGHELFAMDDSRAIIGRTLLLNEGCVVISLDNEVLVFRTPLGPLAKGPWPCGEANLQGNPLLS
;
A
#
# COMPACT_ATOMS: atom_id res chain seq x y z
N MET A 1 2.49 -2.97 -6.82
CA MET A 1 3.93 -3.10 -6.53
C MET A 1 4.49 -1.70 -6.30
N LEU A 2 5.34 -1.54 -5.30
CA LEU A 2 5.97 -0.30 -4.88
C LEU A 2 7.48 -0.41 -5.12
N VAL A 3 8.14 0.70 -5.44
CA VAL A 3 9.59 0.77 -5.55
C VAL A 3 10.09 1.99 -4.81
N ASP A 4 10.96 1.78 -3.84
CA ASP A 4 11.53 2.85 -3.02
C ASP A 4 12.60 3.66 -3.77
N LYS A 5 13.11 4.71 -3.12
CA LYS A 5 14.16 5.59 -3.66
C LYS A 5 15.47 4.88 -4.04
N ASN A 6 15.70 3.69 -3.48
CA ASN A 6 16.89 2.86 -3.74
C ASN A 6 16.62 1.79 -4.81
N GLY A 7 15.41 1.74 -5.37
CA GLY A 7 15.02 0.73 -6.35
C GLY A 7 14.55 -0.59 -5.73
N SER A 8 14.36 -0.67 -4.41
CA SER A 8 13.86 -1.89 -3.76
C SER A 8 12.36 -2.06 -4.00
N ALA A 9 11.97 -3.20 -4.56
CA ALA A 9 10.59 -3.52 -4.87
C ALA A 9 9.90 -4.25 -3.72
N SER A 10 8.67 -3.84 -3.39
CA SER A 10 7.83 -4.50 -2.38
C SER A 10 6.33 -4.37 -2.66
N GLY A 11 5.50 -5.14 -1.96
CA GLY A 11 4.06 -5.00 -2.04
C GLY A 11 3.28 -6.18 -1.49
N PRO A 12 1.94 -6.06 -1.44
CA PRO A 12 1.06 -7.19 -1.13
C PRO A 12 1.10 -8.21 -2.27
N GLU A 13 1.35 -9.45 -1.93
CA GLU A 13 1.20 -10.60 -2.83
C GLU A 13 -0.29 -10.76 -3.21
N LEU A 14 -0.52 -11.11 -4.47
CA LEU A 14 -1.85 -11.42 -5.00
C LEU A 14 -1.92 -12.90 -5.33
N GLU A 15 -2.43 -13.69 -4.38
CA GLU A 15 -2.74 -15.10 -4.62
C GLU A 15 -4.24 -15.28 -4.88
N ASN A 16 -4.58 -15.75 -6.09
CA ASN A 16 -5.97 -16.00 -6.50
C ASN A 16 -6.46 -17.39 -6.05
N ARG A 17 -6.21 -17.74 -4.79
CA ARG A 17 -6.67 -19.00 -4.17
C ARG A 17 -7.24 -18.72 -2.78
N LEU A 18 -8.28 -19.46 -2.41
CA LEU A 18 -8.89 -19.38 -1.08
C LEU A 18 -8.68 -20.69 -0.30
N PRO A 19 -8.23 -20.65 0.96
CA PRO A 19 -7.80 -19.46 1.68
C PRO A 19 -6.46 -18.93 1.12
N SER A 20 -6.37 -17.61 0.96
CA SER A 20 -5.16 -16.95 0.48
C SER A 20 -4.08 -17.01 1.55
N ARG A 21 -2.86 -17.37 1.15
CA ARG A 21 -1.64 -17.33 1.97
C ARG A 21 -0.79 -16.10 1.64
N SER A 22 -1.38 -15.11 0.99
CA SER A 22 -0.73 -13.87 0.58
C SER A 22 0.00 -13.23 1.75
N ARG A 23 1.18 -12.68 1.45
CA ARG A 23 1.97 -11.89 2.39
C ARG A 23 2.33 -10.56 1.79
N PHE A 24 2.73 -9.60 2.61
CA PHE A 24 3.52 -8.48 2.10
C PHE A 24 4.94 -9.00 1.85
N ARG A 25 5.52 -8.70 0.69
CA ARG A 25 6.83 -9.22 0.25
C ARG A 25 7.75 -8.10 -0.18
N ARG A 26 9.06 -8.34 -0.05
CA ARG A 26 10.11 -7.52 -0.66
C ARG A 26 11.01 -8.39 -1.52
N LEU A 27 11.41 -7.87 -2.68
CA LEU A 27 12.46 -8.45 -3.50
C LEU A 27 13.81 -7.98 -2.98
N ALA A 28 14.62 -8.93 -2.48
CA ALA A 28 15.98 -8.65 -2.05
C ALA A 28 16.93 -8.47 -3.26
N PRO A 29 18.11 -7.82 -3.08
CA PRO A 29 19.07 -7.61 -4.16
C PRO A 29 19.60 -8.89 -4.83
N ASP A 30 19.55 -10.03 -4.13
CA ASP A 30 19.92 -11.35 -4.64
C ASP A 30 18.77 -12.07 -5.38
N ASN A 31 17.68 -11.35 -5.67
CA ASN A 31 16.44 -11.84 -6.28
C ASN A 31 15.65 -12.84 -5.41
N THR A 32 15.95 -12.96 -4.13
CA THR A 32 15.12 -13.73 -3.20
C THR A 32 13.93 -12.90 -2.70
N LEU A 33 12.86 -13.57 -2.27
CA LEU A 33 11.71 -12.92 -1.64
C LEU A 33 11.86 -12.96 -0.12
N VAL A 34 11.77 -11.79 0.50
CA VAL A 34 11.72 -11.65 1.96
C VAL A 34 10.28 -11.53 2.41
N ASP A 35 9.96 -12.29 3.45
CA ASP A 35 8.63 -12.36 4.03
C ASP A 35 8.34 -11.23 5.00
N GLY A 36 7.24 -10.51 4.75
CA GLY A 36 6.60 -9.62 5.70
C GLY A 36 5.35 -10.25 6.34
N PRO A 37 4.42 -9.42 6.86
CA PRO A 37 3.22 -9.90 7.54
C PRO A 37 2.31 -10.72 6.63
N ALA A 38 1.62 -11.69 7.23
CA ALA A 38 0.54 -12.41 6.58
C ALA A 38 -0.66 -11.48 6.33
N LEU A 39 -1.26 -11.60 5.15
CA LEU A 39 -2.38 -10.76 4.73
C LEU A 39 -3.65 -11.59 4.67
N THR A 40 -4.60 -11.28 5.55
CA THR A 40 -5.94 -11.86 5.52
C THR A 40 -6.81 -11.19 4.46
N GLY A 41 -7.88 -11.87 4.04
CA GLY A 41 -8.75 -11.40 2.97
C GLY A 41 -8.10 -11.47 1.59
N TYR A 42 -8.77 -10.89 0.59
CA TYR A 42 -8.38 -10.98 -0.82
C TYR A 42 -8.32 -9.61 -1.49
N TYR A 43 -9.44 -8.88 -1.46
CA TYR A 43 -9.53 -7.54 -2.05
C TYR A 43 -8.57 -6.58 -1.34
N THR A 44 -7.66 -6.00 -2.12
CA THR A 44 -6.57 -5.14 -1.67
C THR A 44 -6.53 -3.91 -2.57
N SER A 45 -6.38 -2.72 -1.99
CA SER A 45 -6.12 -1.52 -2.80
C SER A 45 -4.74 -1.56 -3.44
N ASP A 46 -4.56 -0.80 -4.53
CA ASP A 46 -3.22 -0.42 -4.95
C ASP A 46 -2.54 0.35 -3.81
N PRO A 47 -1.37 -0.10 -3.32
CA PRO A 47 -0.71 0.53 -2.19
C PRO A 47 -0.03 1.86 -2.57
N ALA A 48 0.21 2.70 -1.58
CA ALA A 48 1.11 3.86 -1.65
C ALA A 48 2.32 3.66 -0.71
N MET A 49 3.38 4.46 -0.87
CA MET A 49 4.59 4.41 -0.04
C MET A 49 5.03 5.80 0.37
N ASP A 50 5.37 5.99 1.65
CA ASP A 50 5.95 7.24 2.14
C ASP A 50 7.47 7.33 1.92
N CYS A 51 8.04 8.50 2.17
CA CYS A 51 9.47 8.77 1.96
C CYS A 51 10.43 7.92 2.83
N GLU A 52 9.93 7.30 3.89
CA GLU A 52 10.68 6.40 4.77
C GLU A 52 10.59 4.93 4.34
N GLY A 53 9.80 4.63 3.30
CA GLY A 53 9.61 3.29 2.76
C GLY A 53 8.46 2.53 3.41
N THR A 54 7.58 3.22 4.15
CA THR A 54 6.38 2.63 4.74
C THR A 54 5.29 2.52 3.68
N ALA A 55 4.89 1.30 3.37
CA ALA A 55 3.76 1.03 2.49
C ALA A 55 2.44 1.19 3.24
N VAL A 56 1.41 1.71 2.59
CA VAL A 56 0.05 1.83 3.13
C VAL A 56 -0.99 1.35 2.12
N PHE A 57 -1.97 0.56 2.56
CA PHE A 57 -3.03 0.00 1.72
C PHE A 57 -4.25 -0.42 2.54
N TRP A 58 -5.38 -0.58 1.85
CA TRP A 58 -6.61 -1.13 2.41
C TRP A 58 -6.73 -2.62 2.10
N ARG A 59 -7.05 -3.41 3.12
CA ARG A 59 -7.35 -4.85 2.95
C ARG A 59 -8.20 -5.36 4.11
N ALA A 60 -9.21 -6.17 3.79
CA ALA A 60 -10.04 -6.86 4.79
C ALA A 60 -10.63 -5.92 5.87
N GLY A 61 -11.17 -4.78 5.44
CA GLY A 61 -11.77 -3.77 6.33
C GLY A 61 -10.78 -2.95 7.14
N LYS A 62 -9.49 -3.00 6.79
CA LYS A 62 -8.42 -2.35 7.55
C LYS A 62 -7.56 -1.45 6.68
N LEU A 63 -7.16 -0.32 7.26
CA LEU A 63 -6.03 0.46 6.79
C LEU A 63 -4.76 -0.12 7.43
N LEU A 64 -3.91 -0.70 6.61
CA LEU A 64 -2.66 -1.33 7.04
C LEU A 64 -1.47 -0.50 6.57
N ALA A 65 -0.44 -0.45 7.41
CA ALA A 65 0.88 0.02 7.04
C ALA A 65 1.92 -1.09 7.23
N VAL A 66 2.92 -1.16 6.36
CA VAL A 66 4.07 -2.06 6.50
C VAL A 66 5.33 -1.23 6.35
N ASP A 67 6.14 -1.16 7.40
CA ASP A 67 7.33 -0.32 7.41
C ASP A 67 8.51 -0.92 6.63
N LYS A 68 9.59 -0.14 6.54
CA LYS A 68 10.83 -0.55 5.86
C LYS A 68 11.49 -1.80 6.49
N ASP A 69 11.14 -2.17 7.72
CA ASP A 69 11.67 -3.36 8.39
C ASP A 69 10.69 -4.54 8.29
N LEU A 70 9.65 -4.39 7.45
CA LEU A 70 8.57 -5.35 7.19
C LEU A 70 7.70 -5.64 8.42
N ALA A 71 7.63 -4.73 9.39
CA ALA A 71 6.66 -4.83 10.47
C ALA A 71 5.30 -4.26 10.02
N GLY A 72 4.23 -5.01 10.30
CA GLY A 72 2.86 -4.63 9.97
C GLY A 72 2.20 -3.84 11.10
N HIS A 73 1.47 -2.81 10.73
CA HIS A 73 0.76 -1.90 11.63
C HIS A 73 -0.68 -1.75 11.15
N GLU A 74 -1.63 -1.85 12.07
CA GLU A 74 -3.03 -1.50 11.79
C GLU A 74 -3.25 -0.04 12.17
N LEU A 75 -3.57 0.80 11.18
CA LEU A 75 -3.84 2.22 11.39
C LEU A 75 -5.32 2.47 11.68
N PHE A 76 -6.20 1.63 11.13
CA PHE A 76 -7.64 1.71 11.30
C PHE A 76 -8.30 0.38 10.94
N ALA A 77 -9.45 0.08 11.56
CA ALA A 77 -10.29 -1.05 11.20
C ALA A 77 -11.77 -0.69 11.30
N MET A 78 -12.57 -1.26 10.41
CA MET A 78 -14.02 -1.27 10.45
C MET A 78 -14.55 -2.61 9.94
N ASP A 79 -15.80 -2.92 10.27
CA ASP A 79 -16.49 -4.04 9.65
C ASP A 79 -16.87 -3.64 8.22
N ASP A 80 -16.03 -4.06 7.27
CA ASP A 80 -16.21 -3.75 5.86
C ASP A 80 -15.81 -4.96 5.00
N SER A 81 -16.77 -5.44 4.22
CA SER A 81 -16.65 -6.59 3.32
C SER A 81 -16.71 -6.21 1.83
N ARG A 82 -16.65 -4.90 1.52
CA ARG A 82 -16.74 -4.40 0.14
C ARG A 82 -15.58 -4.91 -0.70
N ALA A 83 -15.90 -5.32 -1.91
CA ALA A 83 -14.96 -5.83 -2.91
C ALA A 83 -14.41 -4.74 -3.84
N ILE A 84 -15.17 -3.64 -4.00
CA ILE A 84 -14.82 -2.52 -4.88
C ILE A 84 -13.96 -1.56 -4.07
N ILE A 85 -12.65 -1.70 -4.24
CA ILE A 85 -11.64 -0.90 -3.53
C ILE A 85 -10.87 -0.12 -4.58
N GLY A 86 -10.87 1.20 -4.45
CA GLY A 86 -10.04 2.07 -5.29
C GLY A 86 -8.60 2.12 -4.83
N ARG A 87 -7.82 2.95 -5.50
CA ARG A 87 -6.41 3.18 -5.17
C ARG A 87 -6.26 3.91 -3.83
N THR A 88 -5.22 3.54 -3.07
CA THR A 88 -4.78 4.34 -1.92
C THR A 88 -3.94 5.52 -2.42
N LEU A 89 -4.34 6.74 -2.02
CA LEU A 89 -3.58 7.96 -2.26
C LEU A 89 -2.92 8.41 -0.97
N LEU A 90 -1.62 8.70 -1.02
CA LEU A 90 -0.88 9.35 0.06
C LEU A 90 -0.59 10.79 -0.36
N LEU A 91 -1.22 11.73 0.33
CA LEU A 91 -1.11 13.15 0.10
C LEU A 91 -0.05 13.76 1.03
N ASN A 92 0.19 15.06 0.88
CA ASN A 92 1.05 15.81 1.80
C ASN A 92 0.56 15.68 3.25
N GLU A 93 1.49 15.86 4.19
CA GLU A 93 1.22 15.78 5.65
C GLU A 93 0.70 14.43 6.14
N GLY A 94 1.00 13.33 5.43
CA GLY A 94 0.63 11.98 5.88
C GLY A 94 -0.86 11.67 5.77
N CYS A 95 -1.60 12.42 4.94
CA CYS A 95 -3.02 12.18 4.74
C CYS A 95 -3.23 11.04 3.74
N VAL A 96 -3.99 10.01 4.15
CA VAL A 96 -4.29 8.84 3.33
C VAL A 96 -5.75 8.88 2.89
N VAL A 97 -5.99 8.78 1.58
CA VAL A 97 -7.33 8.78 0.98
C VAL A 97 -7.57 7.47 0.25
N ILE A 98 -8.71 6.84 0.50
CA ILE A 98 -9.12 5.59 -0.16
C ILE A 98 -10.60 5.70 -0.52
N SER A 99 -10.98 5.27 -1.72
CA SER A 99 -12.37 5.09 -2.10
C SER A 99 -12.81 3.64 -1.90
N LEU A 100 -13.93 3.42 -1.21
CA LEU A 100 -14.56 2.13 -1.00
C LEU A 100 -15.98 2.18 -1.58
N ASP A 101 -16.18 1.53 -2.72
CA ASP A 101 -17.45 1.56 -3.47
C ASP A 101 -18.02 2.99 -3.64
N ASN A 102 -18.98 3.38 -2.80
CA ASN A 102 -19.69 4.65 -2.80
C ASN A 102 -19.18 5.68 -1.75
N GLU A 103 -18.09 5.38 -1.04
CA GLU A 103 -17.55 6.21 0.03
C GLU A 103 -16.09 6.58 -0.22
N VAL A 104 -15.69 7.74 0.31
CA VAL A 104 -14.29 8.18 0.37
C VAL A 104 -13.91 8.33 1.83
N LEU A 105 -12.90 7.58 2.26
CA LEU A 105 -12.33 7.67 3.59
C LEU A 105 -11.04 8.48 3.55
N VAL A 106 -10.90 9.38 4.53
CA VAL A 106 -9.74 10.27 4.66
C VAL A 106 -9.17 10.12 6.06
N PHE A 107 -7.90 9.73 6.15
CA PHE A 107 -7.20 9.48 7.39
C PHE A 107 -6.05 10.47 7.57
N ARG A 108 -5.87 10.96 8.79
CA ARG A 108 -4.63 11.61 9.21
C ARG A 108 -3.76 10.56 9.87
N THR A 109 -2.58 10.31 9.32
CA THR A 109 -1.67 9.25 9.77
C THR A 109 -0.31 9.87 10.12
N PRO A 110 0.55 9.17 10.89
CA PRO A 110 1.90 9.64 11.15
C PRO A 110 2.87 9.45 9.97
N LEU A 111 2.38 9.03 8.79
CA LEU A 111 3.22 8.75 7.62
C LEU A 111 3.87 10.02 7.07
N GLY A 112 5.03 9.84 6.44
CA GLY A 112 5.68 10.91 5.69
C GLY A 112 4.93 11.30 4.40
N PRO A 113 5.43 12.31 3.66
CA PRO A 113 4.97 12.56 2.30
C PRO A 113 5.25 11.36 1.38
N LEU A 114 4.59 11.33 0.23
CA LEU A 114 4.80 10.30 -0.80
C LEU A 114 6.29 10.16 -1.16
N ALA A 115 6.76 8.91 -1.28
CA ALA A 115 8.11 8.60 -1.70
C ALA A 115 8.45 9.25 -3.04
N LYS A 116 9.71 9.65 -3.25
CA LYS A 116 10.25 9.94 -4.59
C LYS A 116 10.99 8.70 -5.06
N GLY A 117 10.50 8.04 -6.10
CA GLY A 117 11.03 6.76 -6.57
C GLY A 117 11.49 6.80 -8.03
N PRO A 118 12.44 5.94 -8.43
CA PRO A 118 12.93 5.80 -9.80
C PRO A 118 11.91 5.10 -10.72
N TRP A 119 10.77 4.66 -10.20
CA TRP A 119 9.81 3.86 -10.94
C TRP A 119 9.21 4.65 -12.11
N PRO A 120 9.24 4.11 -13.35
CA PRO A 120 8.98 4.86 -14.57
C PRO A 120 7.49 5.23 -14.77
N CYS A 121 6.59 4.80 -13.89
CA CYS A 121 5.18 5.20 -13.93
C CYS A 121 4.93 6.66 -13.51
N GLY A 122 5.96 7.52 -13.52
CA GLY A 122 5.89 8.98 -13.42
C GLY A 122 5.55 9.50 -12.01
N GLU A 123 6.39 10.38 -11.48
CA GLU A 123 6.15 11.09 -10.21
C GLU A 123 5.80 10.15 -9.03
N ALA A 124 6.51 9.02 -8.92
CA ALA A 124 6.32 8.04 -7.84
C ALA A 124 4.87 7.55 -7.65
N ASN A 125 4.19 7.20 -8.75
CA ASN A 125 2.77 6.85 -8.88
C ASN A 125 1.79 8.03 -8.98
N LEU A 126 2.23 9.30 -8.92
CA LEU A 126 1.32 10.44 -9.11
C LEU A 126 0.83 10.61 -10.55
N GLN A 127 1.55 10.17 -11.59
CA GLN A 127 0.98 10.18 -12.94
C GLN A 127 -0.08 9.09 -13.18
N GLY A 128 -0.20 8.13 -12.24
CA GLY A 128 -1.37 7.24 -12.12
C GLY A 128 -2.47 7.80 -11.22
N ASN A 129 -2.33 9.05 -10.75
CA ASN A 129 -3.28 9.78 -9.92
C ASN A 129 -3.85 10.93 -10.78
N PRO A 130 -5.15 10.98 -11.10
CA PRO A 130 -5.70 11.93 -12.08
C PRO A 130 -5.77 13.40 -11.61
N LEU A 131 -4.92 13.82 -10.67
CA LEU A 131 -4.87 15.19 -10.17
C LEU A 131 -3.45 15.74 -10.31
N LEU A 132 -3.12 16.13 -11.55
CA LEU A 132 -2.09 17.12 -11.82
C LEU A 132 -2.73 18.21 -12.68
N SER A 133 -3.10 19.32 -12.04
CA SER A 133 -3.29 20.62 -12.69
C SER A 133 -2.05 21.46 -12.48
#